data_AF-A0A6G0ZQ50-F1
#
_entry.id   AF-A0A6G0ZQ50-F1
#
_cell.length_a   1.000
_cell.length_b   1.000
_cell.length_c   1.000
_cell.angle_alpha   90.00
_cell.angle_beta   90.00
_cell.angle_gamma   90.00
#
_symmetry.space_group_name_H-M   'P 1'
#
loop_
_entity.id
_entity.type
_entity.pdbx_description
1 polymer ?
#
loop_
_entity_poly.entity_id
_entity_poly.type
_entity_poly.pdbx_seq_one_letter_code
_entity_poly.pdbx_strand_id
1 'polypeptide(L)'
;IFFVSPLSQQYPRAPRKLTLTVVLVKALIRRRLVNMTDRRTLVVLFTLCTFGVPRTLAASKNIPKWKKQACEAPATQNESSHYTCDDNGDMKCLPGWIGDLCDVPICKKGCDPIQGYCKRPSECRCKLGFYGEMCNKCIALPGCQHGYCNNSFECKCLEGWDGIFCSEPVCHEDCHPSKGYCDWPGECRCRLGWTGDLCKECQPLPGCMHGTCSKPLECKCEKGWQGILCQIPVCSEGCHRDRGYCRKPNECRCKVGWWGKNCTQCFAYPGCVHGTCNRPWECNCKPGWGGMLCDQELKYCETNNVTCQNGATCVSLPEEDGNYRCLCADGYIGRNCEVDKKKVEIVGLVPPKPSLMLLKSTTTTPSTVSEDVLLEGDDEYEEETTKPNSSIVSLVNENESLNETI
;
A
#
# COMPACT_ATOMS: atom_id res chain seq x y z
N ILE A 1 -26.88 32.76 31.43
CA ILE A 1 -26.69 34.08 32.07
C ILE A 1 -26.64 35.12 30.93
N PHE A 2 -27.16 36.34 31.16
CA PHE A 2 -27.30 37.49 30.25
C PHE A 2 -26.13 37.73 29.24
N PHE A 3 -26.27 38.39 28.07
CA PHE A 3 -27.30 39.25 27.43
C PHE A 3 -27.35 38.95 25.88
N VAL A 4 -28.14 39.52 24.94
CA VAL A 4 -29.26 40.49 24.91
C VAL A 4 -30.13 40.31 23.63
N SER A 5 -31.31 40.94 23.57
CA SER A 5 -32.09 41.37 22.37
C SER A 5 -32.99 42.56 22.82
N PRO A 6 -33.78 43.30 21.99
CA PRO A 6 -34.11 43.21 20.56
C PRO A 6 -34.12 44.61 19.85
N LEU A 7 -35.13 44.87 18.98
CA LEU A 7 -35.49 46.13 18.25
C LEU A 7 -34.67 46.40 16.97
N SER A 8 -35.21 46.56 15.74
CA SER A 8 -36.58 46.74 15.19
C SER A 8 -37.26 48.11 15.36
N GLN A 9 -37.52 48.79 14.22
CA GLN A 9 -38.40 49.97 14.07
C GLN A 9 -39.02 50.01 12.65
N GLN A 10 -40.09 50.79 12.46
CA GLN A 10 -41.10 50.57 11.40
C GLN A 10 -41.11 51.57 10.22
N TYR A 11 -41.52 51.07 9.05
CA TYR A 11 -42.51 51.59 8.06
C TYR A 11 -43.10 53.02 8.25
N PRO A 12 -43.47 53.76 7.16
CA PRO A 12 -44.46 53.29 6.18
C PRO A 12 -44.33 53.77 4.69
N ARG A 13 -45.43 53.57 3.93
CA ARG A 13 -45.67 53.73 2.46
C ARG A 13 -45.95 55.22 2.08
N ALA A 14 -46.19 55.69 0.85
CA ALA A 14 -46.93 55.12 -0.31
C ALA A 14 -46.66 55.91 -1.67
N PRO A 15 -47.55 56.00 -2.69
CA PRO A 15 -47.60 55.04 -3.82
C PRO A 15 -47.76 55.62 -5.25
N ARG A 16 -47.57 54.76 -6.28
CA ARG A 16 -48.28 54.68 -7.61
C ARG A 16 -47.68 53.49 -8.38
N LYS A 17 -48.38 52.46 -8.90
CA LYS A 17 -49.55 52.36 -9.84
C LYS A 17 -49.24 53.06 -11.19
N LEU A 18 -49.30 52.41 -12.36
CA LEU A 18 -50.16 51.28 -12.78
C LEU A 18 -49.47 50.24 -13.72
N THR A 19 -49.72 48.95 -13.43
CA THR A 19 -49.88 47.74 -14.30
C THR A 19 -49.30 47.61 -15.72
N LEU A 20 -48.85 46.39 -16.02
CA LEU A 20 -48.54 45.85 -17.36
C LEU A 20 -49.36 44.58 -17.64
N THR A 21 -50.15 44.53 -18.73
CA THR A 21 -50.78 43.34 -19.34
C THR A 21 -51.19 43.71 -20.79
N VAL A 22 -50.77 43.06 -21.89
CA VAL A 22 -50.84 41.65 -22.35
C VAL A 22 -51.98 41.41 -23.36
N VAL A 23 -51.60 41.40 -24.65
CA VAL A 23 -52.04 40.50 -25.74
C VAL A 23 -53.39 40.70 -26.48
N LEU A 24 -53.25 40.94 -27.80
CA LEU A 24 -54.13 40.64 -28.96
C LEU A 24 -55.58 41.17 -29.05
N VAL A 25 -55.75 42.25 -29.84
CA VAL A 25 -56.83 42.36 -30.86
C VAL A 25 -56.21 42.80 -32.20
N LYS A 26 -56.82 42.42 -33.32
CA LYS A 26 -56.32 42.64 -34.69
C LYS A 26 -56.64 44.03 -35.26
N ALA A 27 -55.94 44.34 -36.35
CA ALA A 27 -56.38 45.11 -37.53
C ALA A 27 -56.12 46.64 -37.58
N LEU A 28 -55.54 47.05 -38.72
CA LEU A 28 -55.69 48.34 -39.41
C LEU A 28 -55.38 49.64 -38.62
N ILE A 29 -54.16 50.17 -38.78
CA ILE A 29 -53.92 51.43 -39.55
C ILE A 29 -52.43 51.68 -39.85
N ARG A 30 -52.15 51.76 -41.17
CA ARG A 30 -51.06 52.40 -41.94
C ARG A 30 -49.74 52.89 -41.29
N ARG A 31 -48.65 52.31 -41.83
CA ARG A 31 -47.48 52.96 -42.50
C ARG A 31 -46.56 53.94 -41.73
N ARG A 32 -45.34 53.48 -41.42
CA ARG A 32 -43.97 54.08 -41.63
C ARG A 32 -42.98 53.19 -40.86
N LEU A 33 -41.73 52.92 -41.25
CA LEU A 33 -40.95 53.22 -42.47
C LEU A 33 -39.84 52.16 -42.56
N VAL A 34 -39.64 51.49 -43.71
CA VAL A 34 -38.51 50.57 -43.97
C VAL A 34 -38.04 50.77 -45.41
N ASN A 35 -36.74 50.59 -45.63
CA ASN A 35 -35.97 50.76 -46.86
C ASN A 35 -36.67 50.26 -48.15
N MET A 36 -36.45 50.99 -49.24
CA MET A 36 -36.40 50.43 -50.59
C MET A 36 -35.12 50.90 -51.30
N THR A 37 -34.42 49.94 -51.88
CA THR A 37 -33.31 50.13 -52.82
C THR A 37 -33.79 50.02 -54.27
N ASP A 38 -32.91 50.45 -55.18
CA ASP A 38 -32.90 50.18 -56.62
C ASP A 38 -33.96 50.86 -57.54
N ARG A 39 -33.54 52.02 -58.09
CA ARG A 39 -33.21 52.20 -59.53
C ARG A 39 -34.34 52.13 -60.59
N ARG A 40 -34.20 53.02 -61.59
CA ARG A 40 -35.07 53.25 -62.77
C ARG A 40 -36.40 53.96 -62.49
N THR A 41 -36.38 55.30 -62.61
CA THR A 41 -37.19 56.10 -63.57
C THR A 41 -36.98 57.57 -63.22
N LEU A 42 -36.10 58.25 -63.95
CA LEU A 42 -35.81 59.67 -63.72
C LEU A 42 -35.49 60.33 -65.06
N VAL A 43 -36.55 60.80 -65.73
CA VAL A 43 -36.53 61.51 -67.00
C VAL A 43 -37.55 62.66 -66.90
N VAL A 44 -37.26 63.80 -67.53
CA VAL A 44 -38.05 65.04 -67.50
C VAL A 44 -38.10 65.74 -66.13
N LEU A 45 -37.11 66.59 -65.86
CA LEU A 45 -37.34 68.02 -65.53
C LEU A 45 -35.99 68.76 -65.51
N PHE A 46 -35.45 69.03 -66.70
CA PHE A 46 -34.25 69.82 -66.92
C PHE A 46 -34.65 71.08 -67.72
N THR A 47 -34.71 72.25 -67.07
CA THR A 47 -34.68 73.57 -67.75
C THR A 47 -34.45 74.69 -66.73
N LEU A 48 -33.70 75.72 -67.14
CA LEU A 48 -33.57 77.04 -66.50
C LEU A 48 -32.96 77.09 -65.08
N CYS A 49 -31.63 77.11 -65.01
CA CYS A 49 -30.91 78.25 -64.39
C CYS A 49 -29.41 78.21 -64.75
N THR A 50 -29.07 78.73 -65.93
CA THR A 50 -27.69 79.05 -66.30
C THR A 50 -27.34 80.48 -65.88
N PHE A 51 -26.17 80.68 -65.26
CA PHE A 51 -25.24 81.83 -65.31
C PHE A 51 -24.54 82.00 -63.95
N GLY A 52 -23.20 82.01 -63.94
CA GLY A 52 -22.41 82.22 -62.70
C GLY A 52 -21.15 81.36 -62.58
N VAL A 53 -20.13 81.65 -63.38
CA VAL A 53 -18.74 81.16 -63.23
C VAL A 53 -17.94 82.38 -62.75
N PRO A 54 -17.17 82.32 -61.63
CA PRO A 54 -15.82 81.74 -61.74
C PRO A 54 -15.22 81.06 -60.49
N ARG A 55 -14.22 80.22 -60.77
CA ARG A 55 -13.06 79.89 -59.91
C ARG A 55 -13.35 79.52 -58.45
N THR A 56 -13.55 78.23 -58.20
CA THR A 56 -13.04 77.62 -56.97
C THR A 56 -11.51 77.79 -56.94
N LEU A 57 -11.02 78.65 -56.04
CA LEU A 57 -9.60 78.65 -55.66
C LEU A 57 -9.26 77.26 -55.12
N ALA A 58 -8.10 76.71 -55.51
CA ALA A 58 -7.58 75.53 -54.87
C ALA A 58 -7.35 75.84 -53.38
N ALA A 59 -8.02 75.11 -52.48
CA ALA A 59 -7.84 75.31 -51.06
C ALA A 59 -6.37 75.01 -50.69
N SER A 60 -5.62 76.04 -50.29
CA SER A 60 -4.24 75.90 -49.86
C SER A 60 -4.20 75.11 -48.56
N LYS A 61 -4.10 73.79 -48.69
CA LYS A 61 -3.95 72.83 -47.59
C LYS A 61 -2.75 73.27 -46.75
N ASN A 62 -3.00 73.74 -45.53
CA ASN A 62 -1.95 74.22 -44.63
C ASN A 62 -1.16 73.03 -44.06
N ILE A 63 -0.27 72.48 -44.89
CA ILE A 63 0.66 71.42 -44.51
C ILE A 63 1.53 71.95 -43.35
N PRO A 64 1.57 71.27 -42.18
CA PRO A 64 2.36 71.70 -41.03
C PRO A 64 3.84 71.88 -41.37
N LYS A 65 4.52 72.85 -40.74
CA LYS A 65 5.92 73.18 -41.04
C LYS A 65 6.85 71.96 -40.96
N TRP A 66 6.68 71.10 -39.95
CA TRP A 66 7.47 69.87 -39.81
C TRP A 66 7.28 68.87 -40.96
N LYS A 67 6.08 68.83 -41.57
CA LYS A 67 5.78 67.93 -42.70
C LYS A 67 6.38 68.43 -44.01
N LYS A 68 6.45 69.76 -44.20
CA LYS A 68 7.23 70.37 -45.28
C LYS A 68 8.72 70.12 -45.10
N GLN A 69 9.23 70.34 -43.88
CA GLN A 69 10.63 70.18 -43.52
C GLN A 69 11.18 68.74 -43.72
N ALA A 70 10.31 67.73 -43.72
CA ALA A 70 10.68 66.34 -44.06
C ALA A 70 10.88 66.11 -45.59
N CYS A 71 10.31 66.98 -46.43
CA CYS A 71 10.44 66.95 -47.89
C CYS A 71 11.31 68.10 -48.46
N GLU A 72 11.72 69.06 -47.63
CA GLU A 72 12.61 70.17 -48.00
C GLU A 72 14.08 69.74 -47.93
N ALA A 73 14.68 69.52 -49.11
CA ALA A 73 16.11 69.24 -49.25
C ALA A 73 16.98 70.44 -48.76
N PRO A 74 18.20 70.22 -48.22
CA PRO A 74 19.01 69.01 -48.35
C PRO A 74 19.13 68.21 -47.03
N ALA A 75 18.03 67.68 -46.50
CA ALA A 75 18.12 66.52 -45.61
C ALA A 75 18.57 65.29 -46.43
N THR A 76 19.60 64.59 -45.95
CA THR A 76 19.99 63.29 -46.50
C THR A 76 18.83 62.32 -46.37
N GLN A 77 18.40 61.68 -47.47
CA GLN A 77 17.49 60.54 -47.39
C GLN A 77 18.20 59.40 -46.67
N ASN A 78 17.94 59.23 -45.38
CA ASN A 78 18.39 58.06 -44.64
C ASN A 78 17.80 56.81 -45.32
N GLU A 79 18.62 55.80 -45.55
CA GLU A 79 18.24 54.56 -46.24
C GLU A 79 17.12 53.76 -45.53
N SER A 80 16.78 54.16 -44.30
CA SER A 80 15.68 53.64 -43.48
C SER A 80 14.36 54.42 -43.57
N SER A 81 14.24 55.42 -44.45
CA SER A 81 12.99 56.18 -44.64
C SER A 81 11.94 55.37 -45.42
N HIS A 82 10.68 55.41 -44.99
CA HIS A 82 9.58 54.61 -45.55
C HIS A 82 8.44 55.43 -46.18
N TYR A 83 8.79 56.60 -46.73
CA TYR A 83 7.89 57.49 -47.46
C TYR A 83 8.51 58.03 -48.75
N THR A 84 7.65 58.51 -49.65
CA THR A 84 7.99 59.35 -50.79
C THR A 84 7.27 60.69 -50.66
N CYS A 85 7.90 61.77 -51.14
CA CYS A 85 7.27 63.08 -51.23
C CYS A 85 6.63 63.25 -52.61
N ASP A 86 5.51 63.97 -52.69
CA ASP A 86 4.95 64.39 -53.98
C ASP A 86 5.32 65.85 -54.33
N ASP A 87 4.94 66.28 -55.54
CA ASP A 87 5.30 67.59 -56.10
C ASP A 87 4.77 68.80 -55.28
N ASN A 88 3.89 68.57 -54.30
CA ASN A 88 3.36 69.58 -53.39
C ASN A 88 4.06 69.56 -52.01
N GLY A 89 5.01 68.65 -51.80
CA GLY A 89 5.66 68.40 -50.51
C GLY A 89 4.83 67.60 -49.51
N ASP A 90 3.80 66.86 -49.96
CA ASP A 90 2.98 66.01 -49.09
C ASP A 90 3.56 64.58 -49.04
N MET A 91 4.02 64.12 -47.86
CA MET A 91 4.52 62.75 -47.67
C MET A 91 3.43 61.68 -47.90
N LYS A 92 3.81 60.63 -48.64
CA LYS A 92 3.04 59.41 -48.93
C LYS A 92 3.81 58.19 -48.45
N CYS A 93 3.19 57.31 -47.67
CA CYS A 93 3.85 56.12 -47.13
C CYS A 93 4.08 55.05 -48.20
N LEU A 94 5.18 54.30 -48.08
CA LEU A 94 5.39 53.10 -48.88
C LEU A 94 4.34 52.00 -48.53
N PRO A 95 4.05 51.07 -49.46
CA PRO A 95 3.12 49.98 -49.21
C PRO A 95 3.45 49.21 -47.93
N GLY A 96 2.49 49.11 -47.02
CA GLY A 96 2.68 48.46 -45.72
C GLY A 96 3.13 49.38 -44.58
N TRP A 97 3.22 50.69 -44.78
CA TRP A 97 3.53 51.67 -43.73
C TRP A 97 2.40 52.69 -43.55
N ILE A 98 2.28 53.23 -42.33
CA ILE A 98 1.26 54.19 -41.90
C ILE A 98 1.82 55.11 -40.80
N GLY A 99 1.05 56.10 -40.36
CA GLY A 99 1.48 57.14 -39.42
C GLY A 99 1.87 58.42 -40.13
N ASP A 100 1.94 59.52 -39.38
CA ASP A 100 2.20 60.86 -39.91
C ASP A 100 3.62 61.04 -40.49
N LEU A 101 4.57 60.20 -40.05
CA LEU A 101 5.95 60.08 -40.55
C LEU A 101 6.19 58.77 -41.31
N CYS A 102 5.15 57.97 -41.56
CA CYS A 102 5.22 56.65 -42.19
C CYS A 102 6.17 55.64 -41.50
N ASP A 103 6.33 55.81 -40.19
CA ASP A 103 7.23 55.08 -39.30
C ASP A 103 6.57 53.86 -38.62
N VAL A 104 5.24 53.75 -38.71
CA VAL A 104 4.48 52.63 -38.13
C VAL A 104 4.23 51.56 -39.20
N PRO A 105 4.69 50.31 -39.03
CA PRO A 105 4.39 49.23 -39.96
C PRO A 105 2.93 48.77 -39.83
N ILE A 106 2.29 48.44 -40.95
CA ILE A 106 0.96 47.84 -40.98
C ILE A 106 1.10 46.33 -40.71
N CYS A 107 0.64 45.89 -39.55
CA CYS A 107 0.72 44.49 -39.12
C CYS A 107 -0.16 43.57 -40.00
N LYS A 108 0.07 42.25 -39.92
CA LYS A 108 -0.72 41.22 -40.62
C LYS A 108 -2.22 41.45 -40.41
N LYS A 109 -3.01 41.44 -41.48
CA LYS A 109 -4.46 41.70 -41.42
C LYS A 109 -5.16 40.72 -40.48
N GLY A 110 -5.71 41.24 -39.37
CA GLY A 110 -6.38 40.46 -38.33
C GLY A 110 -5.50 40.07 -37.13
N CYS A 111 -4.25 40.51 -37.08
CA CYS A 111 -3.41 40.48 -35.87
C CYS A 111 -4.16 41.19 -34.72
N ASP A 112 -4.15 40.62 -33.51
CA ASP A 112 -4.91 41.14 -32.38
C ASP A 112 -4.53 42.59 -32.04
N PRO A 113 -5.49 43.53 -31.93
CA PRO A 113 -5.19 44.96 -31.76
C PRO A 113 -4.65 45.34 -30.37
N ILE A 114 -4.72 44.43 -29.38
CA ILE A 114 -4.25 44.66 -28.01
C ILE A 114 -3.02 43.79 -27.72
N GLN A 115 -2.99 42.55 -28.19
CA GLN A 115 -1.96 41.55 -27.87
C GLN A 115 -0.94 41.33 -29.00
N GLY A 116 -1.25 41.76 -30.22
CA GLY A 116 -0.33 41.81 -31.34
C GLY A 116 0.49 43.11 -31.38
N TYR A 117 1.65 43.04 -32.02
CA TYR A 117 2.41 44.18 -32.55
C TYR A 117 3.26 43.71 -33.74
N CYS A 118 3.87 44.64 -34.48
CA CYS A 118 4.78 44.29 -35.57
C CYS A 118 5.98 45.23 -35.60
N LYS A 119 7.12 44.73 -36.11
CA LYS A 119 8.31 45.55 -36.40
C LYS A 119 8.58 45.67 -37.90
N ARG A 120 7.90 44.86 -38.72
CA ARG A 120 7.89 44.93 -40.19
C ARG A 120 6.47 44.82 -40.73
N PRO A 121 6.16 45.36 -41.93
CA PRO A 121 4.87 45.17 -42.56
C PRO A 121 4.50 43.70 -42.72
N SER A 122 3.21 43.37 -42.58
CA SER A 122 2.66 41.99 -42.63
C SER A 122 3.18 41.00 -41.56
N GLU A 123 4.02 41.44 -40.61
CA GLU A 123 4.38 40.65 -39.42
C GLU A 123 3.23 40.69 -38.40
N CYS A 124 3.15 39.68 -37.52
CA CYS A 124 2.38 39.72 -36.27
C CYS A 124 3.21 39.03 -35.19
N ARG A 125 3.60 39.77 -34.16
CA ARG A 125 4.35 39.31 -32.99
C ARG A 125 3.48 39.45 -31.75
N CYS A 126 3.52 38.45 -30.87
CA CYS A 126 2.66 38.45 -29.70
C CYS A 126 3.35 39.08 -28.50
N LYS A 127 2.57 39.76 -27.66
CA LYS A 127 2.97 40.14 -26.30
C LYS A 127 3.13 38.89 -25.44
N LEU A 128 3.91 39.01 -24.37
CA LEU A 128 4.15 37.93 -23.42
C LEU A 128 2.80 37.40 -22.88
N GLY A 129 2.61 36.09 -22.90
CA GLY A 129 1.35 35.45 -22.50
C GLY A 129 0.34 35.21 -23.64
N PHE A 130 0.68 35.52 -24.90
CA PHE A 130 -0.16 35.25 -26.07
C PHE A 130 0.62 34.55 -27.19
N TYR A 131 -0.07 33.74 -28.00
CA TYR A 131 0.51 32.96 -29.10
C TYR A 131 -0.43 32.78 -30.31
N GLY A 132 0.08 32.11 -31.35
CA GLY A 132 -0.61 31.87 -32.62
C GLY A 132 -0.40 32.99 -33.64
N GLU A 133 -0.65 32.71 -34.92
CA GLU A 133 -0.36 33.64 -36.03
C GLU A 133 -1.02 35.02 -35.94
N MET A 134 -2.08 35.14 -35.14
CA MET A 134 -2.88 36.35 -34.97
C MET A 134 -2.80 36.88 -33.52
N CYS A 135 -2.02 36.24 -32.65
CA CYS A 135 -1.85 36.58 -31.23
C CYS A 135 -3.12 36.60 -30.37
N ASN A 136 -4.17 35.91 -30.82
CA ASN A 136 -5.48 35.86 -30.18
C ASN A 136 -5.68 34.64 -29.26
N LYS A 137 -4.65 33.81 -29.03
CA LYS A 137 -4.68 32.69 -28.07
C LYS A 137 -3.86 33.05 -26.84
N CYS A 138 -4.45 32.95 -25.65
CA CYS A 138 -3.70 33.04 -24.39
C CYS A 138 -2.77 31.83 -24.22
N ILE A 139 -1.59 32.05 -23.64
CA ILE A 139 -0.74 31.00 -23.09
C ILE A 139 -1.25 30.72 -21.67
N ALA A 140 -1.68 29.49 -21.41
CA ALA A 140 -2.08 29.06 -20.05
C ALA A 140 -0.88 29.06 -19.09
N LEU A 141 -1.13 28.94 -17.79
CA LEU A 141 -0.06 28.86 -16.79
C LEU A 141 0.92 27.70 -17.14
N PRO A 142 2.26 27.92 -17.17
CA PRO A 142 3.21 26.85 -17.48
C PRO A 142 3.06 25.67 -16.52
N GLY A 143 2.88 24.45 -17.06
CA GLY A 143 2.58 23.24 -16.30
C GLY A 143 1.09 22.85 -16.27
N CYS A 144 0.18 23.72 -16.73
CA CYS A 144 -1.25 23.41 -16.89
C CYS A 144 -1.45 22.15 -17.77
N GLN A 145 -2.05 21.09 -17.20
CA GLN A 145 -2.26 19.81 -17.89
C GLN A 145 -3.69 19.71 -18.45
N HIS A 146 -4.69 19.54 -17.57
CA HIS A 146 -6.08 19.32 -17.95
C HIS A 146 -6.90 20.61 -17.76
N GLY A 147 -6.45 21.69 -18.41
CA GLY A 147 -7.05 23.00 -18.28
C GLY A 147 -6.91 23.89 -19.51
N TYR A 148 -7.61 25.02 -19.47
CA TYR A 148 -7.66 26.03 -20.53
C TYR A 148 -7.48 27.44 -19.96
N CYS A 149 -7.48 28.45 -20.83
CA CYS A 149 -7.38 29.84 -20.43
C CYS A 149 -8.35 30.73 -21.23
N ASN A 150 -8.77 31.84 -20.63
CA ASN A 150 -9.38 33.00 -21.26
C ASN A 150 -8.39 34.19 -21.23
N ASN A 151 -7.65 34.32 -20.13
CA ASN A 151 -6.58 35.31 -19.93
C ASN A 151 -5.19 34.67 -20.06
N SER A 152 -4.14 35.46 -20.28
CA SER A 152 -2.76 34.96 -20.18
C SER A 152 -2.42 34.50 -18.76
N PHE A 153 -1.73 33.36 -18.64
CA PHE A 153 -1.19 32.79 -17.39
C PHE A 153 -2.21 32.36 -16.32
N GLU A 154 -3.48 32.16 -16.68
CA GLU A 154 -4.40 31.36 -15.86
C GLU A 154 -4.43 29.89 -16.33
N CYS A 155 -4.87 28.99 -15.47
CA CYS A 155 -5.20 27.60 -15.78
C CYS A 155 -6.58 27.32 -15.15
N LYS A 156 -7.60 27.14 -15.98
CA LYS A 156 -8.97 26.80 -15.57
C LYS A 156 -9.18 25.32 -15.86
N CYS A 157 -9.48 24.55 -14.83
CA CYS A 157 -9.55 23.11 -14.97
C CYS A 157 -10.76 22.67 -15.80
N LEU A 158 -10.58 21.57 -16.51
CA LEU A 158 -11.67 20.80 -17.08
C LEU A 158 -12.45 20.11 -15.96
N GLU A 159 -13.70 19.73 -16.25
CA GLU A 159 -14.55 19.02 -15.29
C GLU A 159 -13.86 17.76 -14.76
N GLY A 160 -13.87 17.59 -13.43
CA GLY A 160 -13.18 16.49 -12.76
C GLY A 160 -11.69 16.72 -12.45
N TRP A 161 -11.11 17.89 -12.73
CA TRP A 161 -9.72 18.22 -12.37
C TRP A 161 -9.63 19.43 -11.44
N ASP A 162 -8.63 19.41 -10.56
CA ASP A 162 -8.34 20.44 -9.56
C ASP A 162 -6.81 20.68 -9.42
N GLY A 163 -6.44 21.60 -8.54
CA GLY A 163 -5.09 22.07 -8.31
C GLY A 163 -4.67 23.18 -9.29
N ILE A 164 -3.67 23.97 -8.92
CA ILE A 164 -3.23 25.17 -9.69
C ILE A 164 -2.76 24.87 -11.12
N PHE A 165 -2.41 23.62 -11.42
CA PHE A 165 -2.00 23.14 -12.74
C PHE A 165 -3.02 22.16 -13.37
N CYS A 166 -4.18 21.95 -12.75
CA CYS A 166 -5.20 20.98 -13.21
C CYS A 166 -4.61 19.58 -13.45
N SER A 167 -3.89 19.12 -12.44
CA SER A 167 -3.12 17.87 -12.41
C SER A 167 -3.58 16.92 -11.32
N GLU A 168 -4.48 17.35 -10.45
CA GLU A 168 -5.06 16.53 -9.37
C GLU A 168 -6.47 16.09 -9.81
N PRO A 169 -6.75 14.77 -9.93
CA PRO A 169 -8.08 14.30 -10.31
C PRO A 169 -9.05 14.39 -9.13
N VAL A 170 -10.28 14.84 -9.40
CA VAL A 170 -11.37 14.84 -8.44
C VAL A 170 -12.01 13.45 -8.42
N CYS A 171 -11.83 12.73 -7.31
CA CYS A 171 -12.38 11.39 -7.14
C CYS A 171 -13.91 11.40 -7.05
N HIS A 172 -14.55 10.22 -7.13
CA HIS A 172 -15.99 10.08 -6.92
C HIS A 172 -16.45 10.78 -5.63
N GLU A 173 -17.56 11.55 -5.65
CA GLU A 173 -18.00 12.42 -4.54
C GLU A 173 -18.05 11.70 -3.19
N ASP A 174 -18.52 10.45 -3.24
CA ASP A 174 -18.75 9.60 -2.08
C ASP A 174 -17.52 8.74 -1.67
N CYS A 175 -16.37 8.92 -2.34
CA CYS A 175 -15.12 8.22 -2.09
C CYS A 175 -14.48 8.68 -0.77
N HIS A 176 -14.16 7.76 0.13
CA HIS A 176 -13.75 8.15 1.49
C HIS A 176 -12.38 8.87 1.53
N PRO A 177 -12.28 10.17 1.92
CA PRO A 177 -11.12 11.02 1.63
C PRO A 177 -9.74 10.50 2.05
N SER A 178 -9.63 9.86 3.22
CA SER A 178 -8.36 9.31 3.74
C SER A 178 -8.12 7.82 3.45
N LYS A 179 -9.05 7.14 2.78
CA LYS A 179 -9.03 5.68 2.54
C LYS A 179 -9.07 5.32 1.05
N GLY A 180 -9.70 6.16 0.25
CA GLY A 180 -9.59 6.13 -1.21
C GLY A 180 -8.41 6.97 -1.72
N TYR A 181 -8.23 6.89 -3.04
CA TYR A 181 -7.53 7.81 -3.92
C TYR A 181 -8.11 7.59 -5.33
N CYS A 182 -7.67 8.37 -6.32
CA CYS A 182 -8.01 8.14 -7.70
C CYS A 182 -6.83 8.58 -8.58
N ASP A 183 -6.63 7.89 -9.70
CA ASP A 183 -5.66 8.30 -10.73
C ASP A 183 -6.37 9.03 -11.88
N TRP A 184 -7.71 8.85 -11.99
CA TRP A 184 -8.59 9.51 -12.95
C TRP A 184 -9.83 10.11 -12.29
N PRO A 185 -10.42 11.17 -12.87
CA PRO A 185 -11.64 11.78 -12.33
C PRO A 185 -12.80 10.80 -12.20
N GLY A 186 -13.55 10.89 -11.10
CA GLY A 186 -14.71 10.03 -10.83
C GLY A 186 -14.39 8.58 -10.45
N GLU A 187 -13.12 8.16 -10.41
CA GLU A 187 -12.72 6.86 -9.88
C GLU A 187 -12.70 6.87 -8.33
N CYS A 188 -12.71 5.69 -7.71
CA CYS A 188 -12.34 5.51 -6.29
C CYS A 188 -11.56 4.20 -6.14
N ARG A 189 -10.25 4.30 -5.87
CA ARG A 189 -9.32 3.19 -5.66
C ARG A 189 -8.98 3.09 -4.18
N CYS A 190 -9.01 1.89 -3.60
CA CYS A 190 -8.81 1.73 -2.16
C CYS A 190 -7.34 1.61 -1.76
N ARG A 191 -6.98 2.29 -0.67
CA ARG A 191 -5.71 2.08 0.04
C ARG A 191 -5.74 0.74 0.76
N LEU A 192 -4.56 0.15 0.97
CA LEU A 192 -4.40 -1.17 1.59
C LEU A 192 -5.20 -1.30 2.89
N GLY A 193 -5.99 -2.37 3.00
CA GLY A 193 -6.86 -2.61 4.16
C GLY A 193 -8.27 -2.02 4.06
N TRP A 194 -8.66 -1.42 2.94
CA TRP A 194 -10.02 -0.95 2.67
C TRP A 194 -10.58 -1.56 1.39
N THR A 195 -11.90 -1.74 1.34
CA THR A 195 -12.62 -2.44 0.25
C THR A 195 -14.00 -1.82 -0.01
N GLY A 196 -14.68 -2.33 -1.04
CA GLY A 196 -15.93 -1.82 -1.58
C GLY A 196 -15.74 -0.57 -2.44
N ASP A 197 -16.69 -0.27 -3.32
CA ASP A 197 -16.56 0.73 -4.40
C ASP A 197 -16.27 2.17 -3.92
N LEU A 198 -16.47 2.44 -2.63
CA LEU A 198 -16.27 3.75 -1.98
C LEU A 198 -15.18 3.73 -0.89
N CYS A 199 -14.49 2.59 -0.71
CA CYS A 199 -13.41 2.38 0.26
C CYS A 199 -13.80 2.68 1.72
N LYS A 200 -15.07 2.45 2.06
CA LYS A 200 -15.64 2.70 3.39
C LYS A 200 -15.47 1.49 4.32
N GLU A 201 -15.50 0.28 3.77
CA GLU A 201 -15.44 -1.00 4.48
C GLU A 201 -13.99 -1.45 4.71
N CYS A 202 -13.71 -2.08 5.86
CA CYS A 202 -12.40 -2.66 6.11
C CYS A 202 -12.20 -3.94 5.29
N GLN A 203 -10.97 -4.16 4.83
CA GLN A 203 -10.54 -5.43 4.27
C GLN A 203 -9.85 -6.24 5.38
N PRO A 204 -10.28 -7.48 5.64
CA PRO A 204 -9.54 -8.40 6.52
C PRO A 204 -8.15 -8.72 5.97
N LEU A 205 -7.30 -9.35 6.78
CA LEU A 205 -6.03 -9.90 6.29
C LEU A 205 -6.25 -10.86 5.10
N PRO A 206 -5.45 -10.80 4.03
CA PRO A 206 -5.50 -11.79 2.96
C PRO A 206 -5.34 -13.22 3.50
N GLY A 207 -6.29 -14.10 3.16
CA GLY A 207 -6.36 -15.46 3.68
C GLY A 207 -7.10 -15.62 5.01
N CYS A 208 -7.70 -14.57 5.58
CA CYS A 208 -8.63 -14.66 6.71
C CYS A 208 -9.84 -15.53 6.32
N MET A 209 -10.00 -16.70 6.95
CA MET A 209 -11.02 -17.69 6.55
C MET A 209 -12.32 -17.61 7.36
N HIS A 210 -12.21 -17.50 8.68
CA HIS A 210 -13.33 -17.54 9.63
C HIS A 210 -13.20 -16.39 10.63
N GLY A 211 -13.20 -15.17 10.09
CA GLY A 211 -13.00 -13.95 10.85
C GLY A 211 -13.49 -12.70 10.12
N THR A 212 -13.64 -11.64 10.89
CA THR A 212 -14.12 -10.32 10.44
C THR A 212 -13.06 -9.26 10.73
N CYS A 213 -13.21 -8.05 10.21
CA CYS A 213 -12.35 -6.93 10.56
C CYS A 213 -13.12 -5.89 11.41
N SER A 214 -12.40 -5.10 12.20
CA SER A 214 -12.90 -3.86 12.79
C SER A 214 -11.93 -2.71 12.55
N LYS A 215 -10.64 -3.03 12.36
CA LYS A 215 -9.60 -2.18 11.78
C LYS A 215 -9.16 -2.74 10.41
N PRO A 216 -8.59 -1.92 9.51
CA PRO A 216 -7.98 -2.42 8.27
C PRO A 216 -6.87 -3.44 8.58
N LEU A 217 -6.79 -4.52 7.78
CA LEU A 217 -5.80 -5.59 7.92
C LEU A 217 -5.82 -6.28 9.31
N GLU A 218 -7.02 -6.45 9.87
CA GLU A 218 -7.30 -7.27 11.06
C GLU A 218 -8.06 -8.54 10.66
N CYS A 219 -7.83 -9.66 11.33
CA CYS A 219 -8.64 -10.88 11.21
C CYS A 219 -9.08 -11.32 12.61
N LYS A 220 -10.25 -10.85 13.04
CA LYS A 220 -10.88 -11.12 14.33
C LYS A 220 -11.75 -12.37 14.22
N CYS A 221 -11.32 -13.45 14.86
CA CYS A 221 -11.90 -14.78 14.65
C CYS A 221 -13.34 -14.92 15.15
N GLU A 222 -14.09 -15.74 14.42
CA GLU A 222 -15.39 -16.26 14.84
C GLU A 222 -15.24 -17.25 16.00
N LYS A 223 -16.34 -17.47 16.74
CA LYS A 223 -16.35 -18.36 17.91
C LYS A 223 -16.01 -19.80 17.51
N GLY A 224 -14.84 -20.26 17.94
CA GLY A 224 -14.32 -21.60 17.63
C GLY A 224 -13.12 -21.60 16.67
N TRP A 225 -12.65 -20.43 16.23
CA TRP A 225 -11.44 -20.30 15.40
C TRP A 225 -10.37 -19.47 16.10
N GLN A 226 -9.11 -19.75 15.76
CA GLN A 226 -7.92 -19.10 16.30
C GLN A 226 -6.79 -19.07 15.25
N GLY A 227 -5.66 -18.44 15.60
CA GLY A 227 -4.57 -18.16 14.68
C GLY A 227 -4.77 -16.83 13.94
N ILE A 228 -3.68 -16.29 13.38
CA ILE A 228 -3.65 -14.93 12.79
C ILE A 228 -4.53 -14.75 11.55
N LEU A 229 -4.94 -15.83 10.88
CA LEU A 229 -5.90 -15.83 9.76
C LEU A 229 -7.20 -16.60 10.10
N CYS A 230 -7.41 -16.91 11.39
CA CYS A 230 -8.54 -17.70 11.89
C CYS A 230 -8.70 -19.05 11.18
N GLN A 231 -7.57 -19.65 10.81
CA GLN A 231 -7.46 -20.88 10.04
C GLN A 231 -7.31 -22.14 10.91
N ILE A 232 -7.09 -21.99 12.22
CA ILE A 232 -6.90 -23.08 13.16
C ILE A 232 -8.20 -23.27 13.97
N PRO A 233 -8.84 -24.45 13.97
CA PRO A 233 -10.01 -24.69 14.81
C PRO A 233 -9.61 -24.77 16.29
N VAL A 234 -10.51 -24.32 17.16
CA VAL A 234 -10.45 -24.53 18.61
C VAL A 234 -11.14 -25.85 18.93
N CYS A 235 -10.39 -26.81 19.45
CA CYS A 235 -10.91 -28.13 19.81
C CYS A 235 -11.86 -28.05 21.02
N SER A 236 -12.60 -29.13 21.30
CA SER A 236 -13.52 -29.15 22.44
C SER A 236 -12.83 -28.83 23.76
N GLU A 237 -13.56 -28.19 24.68
CA GLU A 237 -13.07 -27.91 26.02
C GLU A 237 -12.55 -29.19 26.71
N GLY A 238 -11.35 -29.10 27.31
CA GLY A 238 -10.66 -30.22 27.94
C GLY A 238 -10.00 -31.23 27.00
N CYS A 239 -10.05 -31.08 25.66
CA CYS A 239 -9.33 -31.93 24.72
C CYS A 239 -7.80 -31.83 24.94
N HIS A 240 -7.11 -32.96 25.16
CA HIS A 240 -5.69 -32.96 25.52
C HIS A 240 -4.81 -32.50 24.36
N ARG A 241 -4.07 -31.39 24.52
CA ARG A 241 -3.28 -30.72 23.46
C ARG A 241 -2.39 -31.66 22.64
N ASP A 242 -1.62 -32.52 23.30
CA ASP A 242 -0.63 -33.37 22.64
C ASP A 242 -1.17 -34.73 22.17
N ARG A 243 -2.35 -35.14 22.65
CA ARG A 243 -2.94 -36.49 22.47
C ARG A 243 -4.23 -36.47 21.65
N GLY A 244 -4.90 -35.33 21.57
CA GLY A 244 -6.01 -35.03 20.69
C GLY A 244 -5.62 -34.10 19.54
N TYR A 245 -6.55 -33.89 18.63
CA TYR A 245 -6.55 -32.85 17.59
C TYR A 245 -8.00 -32.61 17.13
N CYS A 246 -8.23 -31.56 16.35
CA CYS A 246 -9.55 -31.28 15.76
C CYS A 246 -9.39 -30.83 14.30
N ARG A 247 -10.39 -31.13 13.46
CA ARG A 247 -10.54 -30.59 12.10
C ARG A 247 -11.68 -29.59 12.00
N LYS A 248 -12.62 -29.61 12.96
CA LYS A 248 -13.72 -28.65 13.11
C LYS A 248 -13.74 -28.04 14.52
N PRO A 249 -14.27 -26.82 14.69
CA PRO A 249 -14.46 -26.24 16.02
C PRO A 249 -15.31 -27.15 16.92
N ASN A 250 -14.93 -27.24 18.20
CA ASN A 250 -15.56 -28.09 19.23
C ASN A 250 -15.49 -29.62 18.96
N GLU A 251 -14.72 -30.09 17.98
CA GLU A 251 -14.37 -31.50 17.81
C GLU A 251 -13.21 -31.89 18.76
N CYS A 252 -13.10 -33.16 19.14
CA CYS A 252 -11.86 -33.73 19.69
C CYS A 252 -11.70 -35.15 19.11
N ARG A 253 -10.58 -35.38 18.42
CA ARG A 253 -10.20 -36.65 17.80
C ARG A 253 -8.91 -37.11 18.46
N CYS A 254 -8.85 -38.35 18.91
CA CYS A 254 -7.65 -38.85 19.56
C CYS A 254 -6.60 -39.31 18.53
N LYS A 255 -5.32 -39.12 18.88
CA LYS A 255 -4.20 -39.78 18.20
C LYS A 255 -4.24 -41.28 18.53
N VAL A 256 -3.64 -42.10 17.67
CA VAL A 256 -3.58 -43.56 17.83
C VAL A 256 -3.07 -43.92 19.23
N GLY A 257 -3.74 -44.86 19.89
CA GLY A 257 -3.41 -45.27 21.25
C GLY A 257 -4.11 -44.49 22.38
N TRP A 258 -4.84 -43.40 22.07
CA TRP A 258 -5.63 -42.63 23.04
C TRP A 258 -7.13 -42.67 22.75
N TRP A 259 -7.95 -42.56 23.79
CA TRP A 259 -9.42 -42.57 23.72
C TRP A 259 -10.07 -41.78 24.88
N GLY A 260 -11.39 -41.88 24.98
CA GLY A 260 -12.24 -41.06 25.83
C GLY A 260 -12.52 -39.69 25.21
N LYS A 261 -13.57 -39.01 25.69
CA LYS A 261 -14.05 -37.72 25.14
C LYS A 261 -12.95 -36.65 24.98
N ASN A 262 -11.96 -36.69 25.87
CA ASN A 262 -10.89 -35.69 25.99
C ASN A 262 -9.50 -36.22 25.58
N CYS A 263 -9.39 -37.46 25.09
CA CYS A 263 -8.13 -38.13 24.74
C CYS A 263 -7.12 -38.25 25.90
N THR A 264 -7.64 -38.40 27.12
CA THR A 264 -6.86 -38.55 28.36
C THR A 264 -6.56 -40.01 28.70
N GLN A 265 -7.37 -40.96 28.22
CA GLN A 265 -7.25 -42.38 28.52
C GLN A 265 -6.42 -43.08 27.44
N CYS A 266 -5.45 -43.91 27.81
CA CYS A 266 -4.71 -44.76 26.89
C CYS A 266 -5.48 -46.05 26.61
N PHE A 267 -5.28 -46.64 25.43
CA PHE A 267 -5.54 -48.05 25.21
C PHE A 267 -4.41 -48.85 25.87
N ALA A 268 -4.75 -49.83 26.71
CA ALA A 268 -3.80 -50.83 27.17
C ALA A 268 -3.44 -51.80 26.03
N TYR A 269 -2.44 -52.65 26.23
CA TYR A 269 -2.08 -53.69 25.25
C TYR A 269 -3.30 -54.60 24.93
N PRO A 270 -3.53 -55.02 23.67
CA PRO A 270 -4.63 -55.93 23.33
C PRO A 270 -4.53 -57.25 24.09
N GLY A 271 -5.58 -57.60 24.84
CA GLY A 271 -5.59 -58.78 25.73
C GLY A 271 -5.18 -58.51 27.18
N CYS A 272 -4.77 -57.28 27.53
CA CYS A 272 -4.46 -56.88 28.91
C CYS A 272 -5.69 -57.03 29.82
N VAL A 273 -5.69 -58.02 30.74
CA VAL A 273 -6.86 -58.36 31.56
C VAL A 273 -6.87 -57.60 32.88
N HIS A 274 -5.87 -57.82 33.74
CA HIS A 274 -5.79 -57.21 35.08
C HIS A 274 -4.72 -56.10 35.18
N GLY A 275 -4.43 -55.40 34.08
CA GLY A 275 -3.50 -54.27 34.06
C GLY A 275 -4.14 -52.88 33.98
N THR A 276 -3.28 -51.85 33.88
CA THR A 276 -3.57 -50.46 33.50
C THR A 276 -2.46 -49.91 32.60
N CYS A 277 -2.64 -48.74 31.99
CA CYS A 277 -1.65 -48.11 31.11
C CYS A 277 -1.34 -46.68 31.57
N ASN A 278 -0.11 -46.20 31.34
CA ASN A 278 0.28 -44.79 31.48
C ASN A 278 0.58 -44.17 30.10
N ARG A 279 1.15 -44.97 29.19
CA ARG A 279 1.24 -44.71 27.74
C ARG A 279 0.42 -45.76 26.97
N PRO A 280 0.07 -45.51 25.70
CA PRO A 280 -0.61 -46.50 24.88
C PRO A 280 0.17 -47.81 24.77
N TRP A 281 -0.57 -48.91 24.72
CA TRP A 281 -0.05 -50.27 24.53
C TRP A 281 0.83 -50.80 25.66
N GLU A 282 0.92 -50.10 26.80
CA GLU A 282 1.42 -50.66 28.05
C GLU A 282 0.37 -51.60 28.69
N CYS A 283 0.82 -52.59 29.47
CA CYS A 283 -0.01 -53.38 30.38
C CYS A 283 0.71 -53.51 31.72
N ASN A 284 0.52 -52.54 32.61
CA ASN A 284 1.10 -52.49 33.95
C ASN A 284 0.20 -53.29 34.90
N CYS A 285 0.63 -54.45 35.40
CA CYS A 285 -0.23 -55.32 36.19
C CYS A 285 -0.64 -54.72 37.54
N LYS A 286 -1.88 -54.98 37.95
CA LYS A 286 -2.35 -54.72 39.32
C LYS A 286 -1.66 -55.70 40.28
N PRO A 287 -1.48 -55.35 41.56
CA PRO A 287 -0.93 -56.27 42.56
C PRO A 287 -1.66 -57.62 42.56
N GLY A 288 -0.90 -58.71 42.63
CA GLY A 288 -1.42 -60.08 42.53
C GLY A 288 -1.53 -60.65 41.12
N TRP A 289 -1.21 -59.88 40.07
CA TRP A 289 -1.26 -60.32 38.67
C TRP A 289 0.08 -60.17 37.97
N GLY A 290 0.36 -61.05 37.00
CA GLY A 290 1.60 -61.10 36.22
C GLY A 290 1.40 -61.75 34.85
N GLY A 291 2.52 -62.05 34.18
CA GLY A 291 2.54 -62.34 32.75
C GLY A 291 2.40 -61.08 31.89
N MET A 292 2.75 -61.15 30.61
CA MET A 292 2.75 -59.98 29.70
C MET A 292 1.36 -59.34 29.50
N LEU A 293 0.28 -60.07 29.76
CA LEU A 293 -1.10 -59.60 29.62
C LEU A 293 -1.82 -59.40 30.97
N CYS A 294 -1.12 -59.57 32.09
CA CYS A 294 -1.70 -59.54 33.43
C CYS A 294 -2.89 -60.50 33.57
N ASP A 295 -2.70 -61.71 33.06
CA ASP A 295 -3.63 -62.83 32.96
C ASP A 295 -3.26 -63.99 33.89
N GLN A 296 -2.00 -64.03 34.37
CA GLN A 296 -1.52 -65.00 35.36
C GLN A 296 -1.75 -64.47 36.78
N GLU A 297 -2.35 -65.29 37.66
CA GLU A 297 -2.61 -64.90 39.06
C GLU A 297 -1.46 -65.36 39.99
N LEU A 298 -0.81 -64.42 40.66
CA LEU A 298 0.47 -64.63 41.37
C LEU A 298 0.28 -65.20 42.79
N LYS A 299 -0.32 -66.39 42.90
CA LYS A 299 -0.61 -67.08 44.16
C LYS A 299 0.41 -68.14 44.60
N TYR A 300 1.60 -68.20 43.98
CA TYR A 300 2.55 -69.28 44.26
C TYR A 300 2.97 -69.37 45.74
N CYS A 301 3.27 -68.24 46.39
CA CYS A 301 3.63 -68.19 47.83
C CYS A 301 2.45 -68.50 48.78
N GLU A 302 1.20 -68.40 48.31
CA GLU A 302 0.00 -68.70 49.10
C GLU A 302 -0.45 -70.16 48.93
N THR A 303 -0.22 -70.73 47.74
CA THR A 303 -0.66 -72.07 47.35
C THR A 303 0.38 -73.13 47.69
N ASN A 304 1.67 -72.79 47.67
CA ASN A 304 2.77 -73.69 47.97
C ASN A 304 3.44 -73.30 49.29
N ASN A 305 3.84 -74.29 50.09
CA ASN A 305 4.53 -74.08 51.37
C ASN A 305 6.00 -73.65 51.17
N VAL A 306 6.21 -72.45 50.65
CA VAL A 306 7.55 -71.90 50.37
C VAL A 306 8.20 -71.42 51.66
N THR A 307 9.17 -72.17 52.16
CA THR A 307 9.97 -71.75 53.32
C THR A 307 11.05 -70.74 52.88
N CYS A 308 10.72 -69.45 52.94
CA CYS A 308 11.73 -68.39 53.01
C CYS A 308 12.32 -68.34 54.43
N GLN A 309 13.65 -68.39 54.55
CA GLN A 309 14.36 -68.47 55.83
C GLN A 309 14.75 -67.09 56.35
N ASN A 310 15.24 -67.04 57.59
CA ASN A 310 15.90 -65.87 58.20
C ASN A 310 15.08 -64.55 58.14
N GLY A 311 13.76 -64.66 58.24
CA GLY A 311 12.84 -63.50 58.23
C GLY A 311 12.55 -62.91 56.85
N ALA A 312 12.89 -63.62 55.77
CA ALA A 312 12.67 -63.16 54.40
C ALA A 312 11.20 -63.29 53.95
N THR A 313 10.73 -62.30 53.17
CA THR A 313 9.34 -62.27 52.66
C THR A 313 9.22 -63.00 51.33
N CYS A 314 8.29 -63.96 51.22
CA CYS A 314 7.99 -64.62 49.94
C CYS A 314 7.24 -63.67 49.00
N VAL A 315 7.68 -63.57 47.74
CA VAL A 315 7.00 -62.84 46.67
C VAL A 315 6.79 -63.78 45.49
N SER A 316 5.53 -64.03 45.14
CA SER A 316 5.14 -64.77 43.94
C SER A 316 5.59 -64.03 42.68
N LEU A 317 5.99 -64.77 41.67
CA LEU A 317 6.39 -64.29 40.35
C LEU A 317 5.66 -65.09 39.26
N PRO A 318 5.63 -64.60 38.00
CA PRO A 318 5.26 -65.42 36.85
C PRO A 318 6.03 -66.75 36.78
N GLU A 319 5.49 -67.75 36.10
CA GLU A 319 6.16 -69.05 35.92
C GLU A 319 7.50 -68.87 35.17
N GLU A 320 7.50 -68.01 34.14
CA GLU A 320 8.67 -67.61 33.34
C GLU A 320 9.80 -66.98 34.20
N ASP A 321 9.45 -66.23 35.24
CA ASP A 321 10.38 -65.61 36.20
C ASP A 321 10.79 -66.58 37.35
N GLY A 322 10.40 -67.85 37.27
CA GLY A 322 10.76 -68.88 38.25
C GLY A 322 9.81 -69.01 39.44
N ASN A 323 8.54 -68.63 39.28
CA ASN A 323 7.39 -68.79 40.20
C ASN A 323 7.45 -68.02 41.54
N TYR A 324 8.62 -67.84 42.15
CA TYR A 324 8.76 -67.06 43.38
C TYR A 324 10.20 -66.59 43.62
N ARG A 325 10.35 -65.57 44.45
CA ARG A 325 11.61 -65.21 45.12
C ARG A 325 11.38 -64.87 46.59
N CYS A 326 12.37 -65.15 47.42
CA CYS A 326 12.40 -64.65 48.79
C CYS A 326 13.15 -63.30 48.83
N LEU A 327 12.53 -62.27 49.41
CA LEU A 327 13.18 -60.97 49.68
C LEU A 327 13.97 -61.09 50.98
N CYS A 328 15.28 -61.29 50.87
CA CYS A 328 16.17 -61.53 52.01
C CYS A 328 16.33 -60.31 52.90
N ALA A 329 16.32 -60.53 54.22
CA ALA A 329 16.69 -59.53 55.20
C ALA A 329 18.18 -59.14 55.09
N ASP A 330 18.54 -57.95 55.57
CA ASP A 330 19.91 -57.46 55.54
C ASP A 330 20.88 -58.43 56.26
N GLY A 331 21.85 -58.91 55.48
CA GLY A 331 22.80 -59.93 55.92
C GLY A 331 22.60 -61.31 55.30
N TYR A 332 21.54 -61.57 54.54
CA TYR A 332 21.27 -62.89 53.96
C TYR A 332 21.27 -62.92 52.42
N ILE A 333 21.57 -64.08 51.82
CA ILE A 333 21.52 -64.43 50.39
C ILE A 333 21.06 -65.89 50.21
N GLY A 334 20.92 -66.33 48.96
CA GLY A 334 20.38 -67.64 48.59
C GLY A 334 18.98 -67.55 48.01
N ARG A 335 18.47 -68.61 47.38
CA ARG A 335 17.13 -68.59 46.74
C ARG A 335 16.02 -68.48 47.79
N ASN A 336 16.27 -69.07 48.96
CA ASN A 336 15.38 -69.11 50.11
C ASN A 336 15.95 -68.30 51.29
N CYS A 337 16.94 -67.44 51.04
CA CYS A 337 17.66 -66.62 52.03
C CYS A 337 18.35 -67.44 53.14
N GLU A 338 18.75 -68.67 52.79
CA GLU A 338 19.35 -69.67 53.66
C GLU A 338 20.79 -69.37 54.08
N VAL A 339 21.50 -68.49 53.36
CA VAL A 339 22.92 -68.21 53.56
C VAL A 339 23.14 -66.86 54.25
N ASP A 340 23.81 -66.87 55.41
CA ASP A 340 24.31 -65.67 56.08
C ASP A 340 25.58 -65.14 55.39
N LYS A 341 25.54 -63.90 54.90
CA LYS A 341 26.67 -63.20 54.26
C LYS A 341 27.93 -63.15 55.15
N LYS A 342 27.78 -63.24 56.48
CA LYS A 342 28.90 -63.26 57.44
C LYS A 342 29.56 -64.62 57.57
N LYS A 343 28.94 -65.70 57.07
CA LYS A 343 29.47 -67.07 57.07
C LYS A 343 30.06 -67.47 55.72
N VAL A 344 29.80 -66.69 54.68
CA VAL A 344 30.50 -66.80 53.39
C VAL A 344 31.82 -66.03 53.50
N GLU A 345 32.82 -66.65 54.13
CA GLU A 345 34.20 -66.19 53.98
C GLU A 345 34.63 -66.41 52.52
N ILE A 346 34.61 -65.31 51.75
CA ILE A 346 35.01 -65.32 50.34
C ILE A 346 36.51 -65.62 50.28
N VAL A 347 36.87 -66.83 49.86
CA VAL A 347 38.24 -67.14 49.42
C VAL A 347 38.57 -66.18 48.28
N GLY A 348 39.52 -65.28 48.56
CA GLY A 348 39.49 -63.95 47.93
C GLY A 348 39.81 -63.92 46.44
N LEU A 349 38.87 -63.40 45.65
CA LEU A 349 39.21 -62.62 44.46
C LEU A 349 39.26 -61.14 44.87
N VAL A 350 40.46 -60.68 45.26
CA VAL A 350 40.71 -59.27 45.59
C VAL A 350 40.63 -58.45 44.30
N PRO A 351 39.69 -57.50 44.14
CA PRO A 351 39.71 -56.59 43.01
C PRO A 351 40.98 -55.72 43.10
N PRO A 352 41.71 -55.49 41.99
CA PRO A 352 42.95 -54.73 42.03
C PRO A 352 42.70 -53.32 42.57
N LYS A 353 43.41 -52.96 43.63
CA LYS A 353 43.25 -51.68 44.34
C LYS A 353 43.51 -50.52 43.35
N PRO A 354 42.56 -49.58 43.16
CA PRO A 354 42.80 -48.42 42.32
C PRO A 354 43.95 -47.60 42.91
N SER A 355 44.95 -47.34 42.08
CA SER A 355 46.10 -46.52 42.47
C SER A 355 45.65 -45.06 42.54
N LEU A 356 45.65 -44.50 43.76
CA LEU A 356 45.22 -43.13 44.04
C LEU A 356 46.27 -42.14 43.53
N MET A 357 46.33 -41.94 42.21
CA MET A 357 47.13 -40.87 41.61
C MET A 357 46.57 -39.52 42.01
N LEU A 358 47.48 -38.61 42.36
CA LEU A 358 47.15 -37.34 43.00
C LEU A 358 46.49 -36.38 42.00
N LEU A 359 45.25 -35.97 42.27
CA LEU A 359 44.55 -34.92 41.51
C LEU A 359 45.24 -33.56 41.73
N LYS A 360 46.24 -33.26 40.90
CA LYS A 360 46.73 -31.89 40.71
C LYS A 360 45.73 -31.12 39.85
N SER A 361 45.27 -29.99 40.36
CA SER A 361 44.44 -29.03 39.62
C SER A 361 45.27 -28.26 38.60
N THR A 362 45.07 -28.53 37.31
CA THR A 362 45.56 -27.70 36.20
C THR A 362 44.46 -27.48 35.18
N THR A 363 44.06 -26.21 35.03
CA THR A 363 43.00 -25.73 34.15
C THR A 363 43.43 -25.77 32.68
N THR A 364 42.61 -26.37 31.80
CA THR A 364 42.61 -26.03 30.36
C THR A 364 41.25 -26.27 29.70
N THR A 365 41.05 -25.63 28.55
CA THR A 365 39.81 -25.54 27.77
C THR A 365 39.51 -26.79 26.92
N PRO A 366 38.25 -27.00 26.47
CA PRO A 366 37.90 -28.11 25.61
C PRO A 366 38.52 -28.03 24.22
N SER A 367 38.74 -29.18 23.60
CA SER A 367 39.08 -29.31 22.18
C SER A 367 38.49 -30.62 21.65
N THR A 368 37.85 -30.55 20.49
CA THR A 368 37.20 -31.67 19.79
C THR A 368 38.21 -32.51 19.02
N VAL A 369 37.96 -33.81 18.85
CA VAL A 369 38.06 -34.57 17.55
C VAL A 369 37.77 -36.08 17.76
N SER A 370 37.14 -36.69 16.74
CA SER A 370 36.97 -38.14 16.42
C SER A 370 36.64 -39.17 17.51
N GLU A 371 35.51 -39.85 17.33
CA GLU A 371 35.43 -41.31 17.50
C GLU A 371 35.53 -41.95 16.10
N ASP A 372 36.41 -42.92 15.91
CA ASP A 372 36.46 -43.77 14.71
C ASP A 372 35.72 -45.09 14.99
N VAL A 373 34.84 -45.51 14.08
CA VAL A 373 34.15 -46.81 14.14
C VAL A 373 34.49 -47.63 12.90
N LEU A 374 35.04 -48.82 13.13
CA LEU A 374 35.34 -49.81 12.08
C LEU A 374 34.06 -50.48 11.57
N LEU A 375 33.95 -50.61 10.25
CA LEU A 375 33.11 -51.60 9.57
C LEU A 375 33.91 -52.21 8.42
N GLU A 376 33.71 -53.49 8.17
CA GLU A 376 34.35 -54.28 7.10
C GLU A 376 33.40 -54.45 5.91
N GLY A 377 33.95 -54.56 4.69
CA GLY A 377 33.33 -55.18 3.50
C GLY A 377 32.09 -54.51 2.86
N ASP A 378 31.89 -54.51 1.55
CA ASP A 378 32.67 -54.99 0.40
C ASP A 378 32.33 -54.11 -0.84
N ASP A 379 33.20 -54.09 -1.86
CA ASP A 379 32.98 -53.96 -3.33
C ASP A 379 31.86 -53.03 -3.92
N GLU A 380 32.02 -52.27 -5.03
CA GLU A 380 33.11 -52.12 -6.03
C GLU A 380 32.91 -50.84 -6.92
N TYR A 381 33.97 -50.43 -7.66
CA TYR A 381 34.02 -49.59 -8.90
C TYR A 381 33.71 -48.05 -8.96
N GLU A 382 34.74 -47.31 -9.44
CA GLU A 382 34.79 -46.21 -10.46
C GLU A 382 33.84 -44.96 -10.43
N GLU A 383 34.26 -43.73 -10.79
CA GLU A 383 35.60 -43.10 -10.96
C GLU A 383 35.52 -41.54 -10.91
N GLU A 384 36.66 -40.86 -11.12
CA GLU A 384 36.98 -39.41 -11.22
C GLU A 384 35.86 -38.37 -11.59
N THR A 385 35.92 -37.08 -11.18
CA THR A 385 37.01 -36.12 -11.51
C THR A 385 37.00 -34.79 -10.71
N THR A 386 38.22 -34.27 -10.44
CA THR A 386 38.73 -32.85 -10.45
C THR A 386 37.79 -31.61 -10.48
N LYS A 387 38.09 -30.41 -9.91
CA LYS A 387 39.09 -29.86 -8.94
C LYS A 387 38.67 -28.38 -8.55
N PRO A 388 39.47 -27.45 -7.94
CA PRO A 388 38.92 -26.47 -6.97
C PRO A 388 39.13 -24.97 -7.29
N ASN A 389 38.60 -24.09 -6.42
CA ASN A 389 39.18 -22.81 -5.94
C ASN A 389 38.18 -22.10 -4.98
N SER A 390 38.46 -21.04 -4.21
CA SER A 390 39.66 -20.52 -3.50
C SER A 390 39.35 -19.09 -3.03
N SER A 391 39.58 -18.75 -1.74
CA SER A 391 39.78 -17.42 -1.11
C SER A 391 39.46 -17.53 0.40
N ILE A 392 40.29 -17.31 1.42
CA ILE A 392 41.43 -16.39 1.72
C ILE A 392 41.01 -15.05 2.36
N VAL A 393 41.13 -14.99 3.71
CA VAL A 393 41.64 -13.90 4.58
C VAL A 393 40.86 -12.55 4.54
N SER A 394 40.44 -11.94 5.65
CA SER A 394 41.26 -11.46 6.78
C SER A 394 40.49 -11.32 8.11
N LEU A 395 41.23 -11.32 9.23
CA LEU A 395 40.82 -10.75 10.53
C LEU A 395 41.83 -9.69 10.95
N VAL A 396 41.40 -8.71 11.77
CA VAL A 396 42.27 -7.79 12.51
C VAL A 396 41.72 -7.68 13.94
N ASN A 397 42.57 -7.89 14.93
CA ASN A 397 42.30 -7.62 16.35
C ASN A 397 42.89 -6.27 16.73
N GLU A 398 42.42 -5.67 17.82
CA GLU A 398 43.32 -5.09 18.83
C GLU A 398 42.62 -4.93 20.19
N ASN A 399 43.42 -5.00 21.26
CA ASN A 399 43.01 -4.72 22.65
C ASN A 399 43.24 -3.21 22.96
N GLU A 400 43.18 -2.63 24.16
CA GLU A 400 42.95 -3.12 25.53
C GLU A 400 42.29 -2.02 26.41
N SER A 401 42.41 -2.12 27.74
CA SER A 401 41.58 -1.39 28.72
C SER A 401 42.14 -0.07 29.26
N LEU A 402 41.22 0.85 29.58
CA LEU A 402 41.14 1.70 30.78
C LEU A 402 42.44 2.22 31.45
N ASN A 403 42.55 3.55 31.64
CA ASN A 403 42.67 4.09 33.01
C ASN A 403 42.28 5.59 33.16
N GLU A 404 42.03 5.97 34.41
CA GLU A 404 42.17 7.31 35.06
C GLU A 404 41.41 8.59 34.59
N THR A 405 40.54 9.04 35.51
CA THR A 405 40.27 10.43 35.98
C THR A 405 40.79 11.65 35.23
N ILE A 406 39.88 12.59 34.93
CA ILE A 406 39.56 13.75 35.79
C ILE A 406 38.08 14.15 35.63
#